data_AF-A0A434CRQ3-F1
#
_entry.id   AF-A0A434CRQ3-F1
#
_cell.length_a   1.000
_cell.length_b   1.000
_cell.length_c   1.000
_cell.angle_alpha   90.00
_cell.angle_beta   90.00
_cell.angle_gamma   90.00
#
_symmetry.space_group_name_H-M   'P 1'
#
loop_
_entity.id
_entity.type
_entity.pdbx_description
1 polymer ?
#
loop_
_entity_poly.entity_id
_entity_poly.type
_entity_poly.pdbx_seq_one_letter_code
_entity_poly.pdbx_strand_id
1 'polypeptide(L)'
;MHKAALDQIQQRWNEASAPWDKKLLSQIYTQDALFFGLLPRLYVGRSEIEEYFGSYQLILEKVNLTLVDQNTRSLSRGLFAAQGFGDIVNYYRDGSVVKNRVRTSFVVSRINGDWQIYLHHFSELIRDK
;
A
#
# COMPACT_ATOMS: atom_id res chain seq x y z
N MET A 1 -2.24 -1.16 19.68
CA MET A 1 -1.51 -0.03 19.06
C MET A 1 -1.28 -0.25 17.57
N HIS A 2 -0.63 -1.35 17.13
CA HIS A 2 -0.35 -1.57 15.70
C HIS A 2 -1.60 -1.63 14.82
N LYS A 3 -2.69 -2.24 15.30
CA LYS A 3 -3.95 -2.25 14.55
C LYS A 3 -4.43 -0.83 14.22
N ALA A 4 -4.47 0.07 15.21
CA ALA A 4 -4.86 1.47 14.99
C ALA A 4 -3.91 2.18 14.00
N ALA A 5 -2.61 1.89 14.04
CA ALA A 5 -1.66 2.42 13.07
C ALA A 5 -1.93 1.90 11.64
N LEU A 6 -2.23 0.61 11.48
CA LEU A 6 -2.61 0.03 10.19
C LEU A 6 -3.96 0.57 9.70
N ASP A 7 -4.94 0.75 10.58
CA ASP A 7 -6.24 1.34 10.25
C ASP A 7 -6.05 2.79 9.73
N GLN A 8 -5.19 3.59 10.38
CA GLN A 8 -4.84 4.95 9.92
C GLN A 8 -4.12 4.95 8.57
N ILE A 9 -3.19 4.03 8.35
CA ILE A 9 -2.49 3.89 7.06
C ILE A 9 -3.49 3.52 5.96
N GLN A 10 -4.37 2.54 6.21
CA GLN A 10 -5.40 2.14 5.26
C GLN A 10 -6.35 3.29 4.94
N GLN A 11 -6.79 4.04 5.95
CA GLN A 11 -7.64 5.20 5.77
C GLN A 11 -6.97 6.23 4.85
N ARG A 12 -5.74 6.66 5.17
CA ARG A 12 -4.98 7.61 4.34
C ARG A 12 -4.75 7.10 2.93
N TRP A 13 -4.50 5.80 2.77
CA TRP A 13 -4.35 5.17 1.47
C TRP A 13 -5.64 5.28 0.65
N ASN A 14 -6.79 4.94 1.25
CA ASN A 14 -8.10 5.01 0.59
C ASN A 14 -8.54 6.45 0.30
N GLU A 15 -8.22 7.39 1.18
CA GLU A 15 -8.48 8.83 0.94
C GLU A 15 -7.65 9.36 -0.24
N ALA A 16 -6.38 8.97 -0.35
CA ALA A 16 -5.51 9.36 -1.45
C ALA A 16 -5.85 8.64 -2.76
N SER A 17 -6.29 7.37 -2.71
CA SER A 17 -6.66 6.60 -3.88
C SER A 17 -8.07 6.89 -4.40
N ALA A 18 -8.94 7.53 -3.61
CA ALA A 18 -10.28 7.93 -4.05
C ALA A 18 -10.26 8.89 -5.26
N PRO A 19 -9.39 9.93 -5.30
CA PRO A 19 -9.12 10.71 -6.51
C PRO A 19 -7.93 10.17 -7.34
N TRP A 20 -7.35 9.03 -6.96
CA TRP A 20 -6.09 8.51 -7.50
C TRP A 20 -4.94 9.54 -7.47
N ASP A 21 -4.73 10.19 -6.32
CA ASP A 21 -3.66 11.17 -6.12
C ASP A 21 -2.34 10.47 -5.82
N LYS A 22 -1.51 10.32 -6.86
CA LYS A 22 -0.18 9.69 -6.77
C LYS A 22 0.75 10.35 -5.74
N LYS A 23 0.63 11.66 -5.53
CA LYS A 23 1.48 12.41 -4.61
C LYS A 23 1.05 12.17 -3.17
N LEU A 24 -0.25 12.18 -2.88
CA LEU A 24 -0.76 11.80 -1.57
C LEU A 24 -0.49 10.33 -1.26
N LEU A 25 -0.62 9.44 -2.26
CA LEU A 25 -0.29 8.02 -2.11
C LEU A 25 1.18 7.82 -1.76
N SER A 26 2.11 8.51 -2.44
CA SER A 26 3.55 8.38 -2.16
C SER A 26 3.93 8.94 -0.77
N GLN A 27 3.22 9.94 -0.24
CA GLN A 27 3.46 10.52 1.09
C GLN A 27 3.16 9.58 2.28
N ILE A 28 2.47 8.47 2.04
CA ILE A 28 2.22 7.41 3.05
C ILE A 28 3.51 6.63 3.34
N TYR A 29 4.48 6.69 2.44
CA TYR A 29 5.76 6.00 2.53
C TYR A 29 6.85 6.91 3.11
N THR A 30 7.85 6.32 3.77
CA THR A 30 9.06 7.05 4.18
C THR A 30 9.83 7.54 2.96
N GLN A 31 10.73 8.51 3.16
CA GLN A 31 11.47 9.13 2.05
C GLN A 31 12.32 8.09 1.28
N ASP A 32 12.82 7.08 1.97
CA ASP A 32 13.72 6.01 1.54
C ASP A 32 13.03 4.63 1.42
N ALA A 33 11.70 4.60 1.37
CA ALA A 33 10.95 3.34 1.42
C ALA A 33 11.28 2.38 0.26
N LEU A 34 11.21 1.08 0.52
CA LEU A 34 11.32 0.03 -0.50
C LEU A 34 9.93 -0.48 -0.88
N PHE A 35 9.64 -0.55 -2.17
CA PHE A 35 8.29 -0.86 -2.65
C PHE A 35 8.30 -1.88 -3.80
N PHE A 36 7.72 -3.04 -3.53
CA PHE A 36 7.22 -3.96 -4.54
C PHE A 36 5.69 -3.90 -4.57
N GLY A 37 5.15 -3.26 -5.61
CA GLY A 37 3.74 -3.34 -5.94
C GLY A 37 3.46 -4.58 -6.79
N LEU A 38 2.55 -4.44 -7.76
CA LEU A 38 2.22 -5.53 -8.70
C LEU A 38 2.91 -5.39 -10.07
N LEU A 39 3.72 -4.35 -10.27
CA LEU A 39 4.57 -4.20 -11.46
C LEU A 39 5.91 -4.92 -11.26
N PRO A 40 6.56 -5.43 -12.33
CA PRO A 40 7.71 -6.34 -12.22
C PRO A 40 9.04 -5.62 -11.97
N ARG A 41 9.07 -4.61 -11.08
CA ARG A 41 10.32 -3.97 -10.62
C ARG A 41 10.21 -3.47 -9.18
N LEU A 42 11.38 -3.29 -8.56
CA LEU A 42 11.51 -2.57 -7.29
C LEU A 42 11.43 -1.06 -7.56
N TYR A 43 10.78 -0.35 -6.64
CA TYR A 43 10.75 1.11 -6.60
C TYR A 43 11.39 1.56 -5.28
N VAL A 44 12.36 2.47 -5.37
CA VAL A 44 13.15 2.94 -4.22
C VAL A 44 12.89 4.41 -3.95
N GLY A 45 12.44 4.70 -2.73
CA GLY A 45 12.14 6.03 -2.26
C GLY A 45 10.83 6.61 -2.81
N ARG A 46 10.40 7.71 -2.20
CA ARG A 46 9.08 8.31 -2.47
C ARG A 46 8.87 8.73 -3.93
N SER A 47 9.93 9.19 -4.60
CA SER A 47 9.86 9.62 -6.00
C SER A 47 9.47 8.47 -6.94
N GLU A 48 10.15 7.33 -6.84
CA GLU A 48 9.84 6.18 -7.69
C GLU A 48 8.48 5.56 -7.32
N ILE A 49 8.10 5.59 -6.05
CA ILE A 49 6.76 5.16 -5.62
C ILE A 49 5.67 6.05 -6.23
N GLU A 50 5.90 7.36 -6.34
CA GLU A 50 4.98 8.25 -7.06
C GLU A 50 4.88 7.88 -8.55
N GLU A 51 5.99 7.53 -9.19
CA GLU A 51 5.99 7.04 -10.58
C GLU A 51 5.19 5.74 -10.72
N TYR A 52 5.30 4.81 -9.77
CA TYR A 52 4.48 3.59 -9.74
C TYR A 52 2.99 3.93 -9.79
N PHE A 53 2.51 4.80 -8.90
CA PHE A 53 1.10 5.21 -8.90
C PHE A 53 0.72 5.99 -10.16
N GLY A 54 1.65 6.81 -10.67
CA GLY A 54 1.49 7.55 -11.92
C GLY A 54 1.28 6.66 -13.14
N SER A 55 1.87 5.47 -13.17
CA SER A 55 1.71 4.50 -14.28
C SER A 55 0.25 4.04 -14.48
N TYR A 56 -0.59 4.13 -13.45
CA TYR A 56 -2.00 3.78 -13.52
C TYR A 56 -2.94 4.97 -13.79
N GLN A 57 -2.45 6.21 -13.83
CA GLN A 57 -3.28 7.42 -13.81
C GLN A 57 -4.31 7.48 -14.96
N LEU A 58 -3.97 6.93 -16.12
CA LEU A 58 -4.82 6.91 -17.31
C LEU A 58 -5.81 5.74 -17.33
N ILE A 59 -5.68 4.77 -16.44
CA ILE A 59 -6.49 3.54 -16.45
C ILE A 59 -7.36 3.38 -15.20
N LEU A 60 -6.87 3.80 -14.03
CA LEU A 60 -7.61 3.74 -12.78
C LEU A 60 -8.32 5.07 -12.50
N GLU A 61 -9.57 4.95 -12.06
CA GLU A 61 -10.36 6.05 -11.50
C GLU A 61 -10.16 6.14 -9.99
N LYS A 62 -10.31 5.01 -9.30
CA LYS A 62 -10.11 4.89 -7.85
C LYS A 62 -9.75 3.46 -7.46
N VAL A 63 -9.17 3.30 -6.28
CA VAL A 63 -8.92 1.97 -5.68
C VAL A 63 -9.32 1.99 -4.22
N ASN A 64 -9.85 0.88 -3.71
CA ASN A 64 -10.02 0.66 -2.28
C ASN A 64 -9.16 -0.51 -1.82
N LEU A 65 -8.43 -0.32 -0.74
CA LEU A 65 -7.65 -1.33 -0.04
C LEU A 65 -8.30 -1.65 1.31
N THR A 66 -8.47 -2.93 1.59
CA THR A 66 -8.78 -3.45 2.93
C THR A 66 -7.69 -4.40 3.37
N LEU A 67 -7.02 -4.09 4.48
CA LEU A 67 -6.04 -4.97 5.12
C LEU A 67 -6.78 -6.03 5.93
N VAL A 68 -6.51 -7.30 5.64
CA VAL A 68 -7.21 -8.46 6.19
C VAL A 68 -6.20 -9.39 6.86
N ASP A 69 -6.59 -9.96 8.00
CA ASP A 69 -5.82 -10.94 8.77
C ASP A 69 -4.35 -10.56 9.04
N GLN A 70 -4.13 -9.27 9.31
CA GLN A 70 -2.81 -8.74 9.58
C GLN A 70 -2.29 -9.23 10.94
N ASN A 71 -1.18 -9.96 10.90
CA ASN A 71 -0.36 -10.30 12.04
C ASN A 71 0.76 -9.28 12.21
N THR A 72 1.01 -8.81 13.43
CA THR A 72 2.03 -7.78 13.68
C THR A 72 3.08 -8.22 14.69
N ARG A 73 4.31 -7.73 14.55
CA ARG A 73 5.42 -7.94 15.49
C ARG A 73 6.17 -6.62 15.69
N SER A 74 6.33 -6.20 16.95
CA SER A 74 7.24 -5.09 17.27
C SER A 74 8.67 -5.49 16.89
N LEU A 75 9.39 -4.61 16.21
CA LEU A 75 10.81 -4.79 15.91
C LEU A 75 11.67 -3.92 16.82
N SER A 76 11.23 -2.69 17.08
CA SER A 76 11.81 -1.76 18.04
C SER A 76 10.79 -0.66 18.41
N ARG A 77 11.19 0.32 19.22
CA ARG A 77 10.30 1.43 19.57
C ARG A 77 9.95 2.24 18.32
N GLY A 78 8.65 2.28 17.99
CA GLY A 78 8.17 3.01 16.81
C GLY A 78 8.39 2.29 15.48
N LEU A 79 8.71 0.99 15.50
CA LEU A 79 8.92 0.19 14.31
C LEU A 79 8.27 -1.19 14.48
N PHE A 80 7.45 -1.61 13.53
CA PHE A 80 6.83 -2.94 13.55
C PHE A 80 6.70 -3.54 12.15
N ALA A 81 6.68 -4.86 12.09
CA ALA A 81 6.30 -5.61 10.89
C ALA A 81 4.81 -5.96 10.94
N ALA A 82 4.17 -5.98 9.77
CA ALA A 82 2.81 -6.49 9.57
C ALA A 82 2.78 -7.41 8.34
N GLN A 83 2.10 -8.55 8.45
CA GLN A 83 1.93 -9.47 7.33
C GLN A 83 0.53 -10.11 7.37
N GLY A 84 -0.08 -10.26 6.21
CA GLY A 84 -1.44 -10.77 6.05
C GLY A 84 -1.88 -10.67 4.60
N PHE A 85 -3.14 -10.28 4.38
CA PHE A 85 -3.73 -10.09 3.06
C PHE A 85 -4.23 -8.66 2.83
N GLY A 86 -4.39 -8.31 1.56
CA GLY A 86 -4.99 -7.08 1.11
C GLY A 86 -6.06 -7.40 0.08
N ASP A 87 -7.30 -6.98 0.36
CA ASP A 87 -8.36 -6.92 -0.64
C ASP A 87 -8.30 -5.60 -1.36
N ILE A 88 -8.18 -5.68 -2.68
CA ILE A 88 -8.09 -4.54 -3.56
C ILE A 88 -9.31 -4.54 -4.48
N VAL A 89 -10.03 -3.42 -4.51
CA VAL A 89 -11.10 -3.17 -5.47
C VAL A 89 -10.65 -2.03 -6.37
N ASN A 90 -10.32 -2.36 -7.61
CA ASN A 90 -9.92 -1.40 -8.63
C ASN A 90 -11.13 -0.99 -9.46
N TYR A 91 -11.33 0.32 -9.61
CA TYR A 91 -12.35 0.90 -10.47
C TYR A 91 -11.62 1.56 -11.64
N TYR A 92 -11.86 1.06 -12.84
CA TYR A 92 -11.21 1.54 -14.05
C TYR A 92 -12.05 2.62 -14.73
N ARG A 93 -11.39 3.49 -15.49
CA ARG A 93 -12.05 4.60 -16.21
C ARG A 93 -13.00 4.13 -17.32
N ASP A 94 -12.89 2.88 -17.76
CA ASP A 94 -13.84 2.26 -18.70
C ASP A 94 -15.12 1.75 -18.02
N GLY A 95 -15.25 1.94 -16.70
CA GLY A 95 -16.38 1.50 -15.89
C GLY A 95 -16.24 0.07 -15.34
N SER A 96 -15.18 -0.66 -15.71
CA SER A 96 -14.95 -2.00 -15.18
C SER A 96 -14.49 -1.97 -13.71
N VAL A 97 -14.86 -3.02 -12.96
CA VAL A 97 -14.49 -3.18 -11.55
C VAL A 97 -13.83 -4.55 -11.36
N VAL A 98 -12.58 -4.54 -10.91
CA VAL A 98 -11.80 -5.76 -10.68
C VAL A 98 -11.50 -5.89 -9.19
N LYS A 99 -11.74 -7.09 -8.65
CA LYS A 99 -11.43 -7.43 -7.26
C LYS A 99 -10.30 -8.45 -7.23
N ASN A 100 -9.25 -8.16 -6.47
CA ASN A 100 -8.13 -9.06 -6.29
C ASN A 100 -7.71 -9.11 -4.82
N ARG A 101 -7.20 -10.28 -4.41
CA ARG A 101 -6.56 -10.46 -3.11
C ARG A 101 -5.08 -10.72 -3.31
N VAL A 102 -4.26 -10.03 -2.52
CA VAL A 102 -2.80 -10.15 -2.52
C VAL A 102 -2.29 -10.53 -1.13
N ARG A 103 -1.11 -11.15 -1.08
CA ARG A 103 -0.33 -11.24 0.17
C ARG A 103 0.32 -9.89 0.41
N THR A 104 0.36 -9.45 1.67
CA THR A 104 0.90 -8.14 2.04
C THR A 104 1.99 -8.31 3.08
N SER A 105 3.14 -7.68 2.89
CA SER A 105 4.16 -7.53 3.93
C SER A 105 4.54 -6.06 4.05
N PHE A 106 4.39 -5.50 5.26
CA PHE A 106 4.79 -4.14 5.60
C PHE A 106 5.83 -4.12 6.71
N VAL A 107 6.79 -3.20 6.59
CA VAL A 107 7.49 -2.64 7.74
C VAL A 107 7.01 -1.22 7.89
N VAL A 108 6.56 -0.86 9.09
CA VAL A 108 5.94 0.44 9.39
C VAL A 108 6.75 1.12 10.48
N SER A 109 7.13 2.36 10.21
CA SER A 109 7.94 3.19 11.10
C SER A 109 7.15 4.44 11.52
N ARG A 110 7.42 4.93 12.73
CA ARG A 110 6.89 6.20 13.23
C ARG A 110 7.90 7.32 12.98
N ILE A 111 7.60 8.21 12.05
CA ILE A 111 8.45 9.34 11.67
C ILE A 111 7.72 10.63 11.99
N ASN A 112 8.33 11.51 12.79
CA ASN A 112 7.77 12.81 13.19
C ASN A 112 6.34 12.74 13.79
N GLY A 113 6.01 11.62 14.44
CA GLY A 113 4.70 11.40 15.06
C GLY A 113 3.73 10.58 14.20
N ASP A 114 3.97 10.48 12.90
CA ASP A 114 3.12 9.79 11.94
C ASP A 114 3.61 8.38 11.62
N TRP A 115 2.68 7.46 11.40
CA TRP A 115 3.00 6.12 10.90
C TRP A 115 3.14 6.15 9.37
N GLN A 116 4.26 5.65 8.88
CA GLN A 116 4.61 5.58 7.46
C GLN A 116 5.13 4.19 7.11
N ILE A 117 4.93 3.78 5.86
CA ILE A 117 5.42 2.50 5.35
C ILE A 117 6.88 2.64 4.94
N TYR A 118 7.76 1.86 5.55
CA TYR A 118 9.19 1.78 5.25
C TYR A 118 9.50 0.70 4.21
N LEU A 119 8.79 -0.44 4.29
CA LEU A 119 8.87 -1.51 3.30
C LEU A 119 7.47 -1.95 2.94
N HIS A 120 7.20 -2.08 1.65
CA HIS A 120 5.96 -2.60 1.08
C HIS A 120 6.28 -3.73 0.12
N HIS A 121 5.63 -4.88 0.31
CA HIS A 121 5.65 -5.95 -0.67
C HIS A 121 4.25 -6.55 -0.83
N PHE A 122 3.71 -6.43 -2.04
CA PHE A 122 2.53 -7.17 -2.48
C PHE A 122 2.93 -8.29 -3.43
N SER A 123 2.29 -9.44 -3.29
CA SER A 123 2.40 -10.54 -4.25
C SER A 123 1.04 -11.17 -4.51
N GLU A 124 0.84 -11.66 -5.73
CA GLU A 124 -0.39 -12.33 -6.12
C GLU A 124 -0.56 -13.66 -5.37
N LEU A 125 -1.80 -14.05 -5.14
CA LEU A 125 -2.12 -15.44 -4.82
C LEU A 125 -2.01 -16.25 -6.11
N ILE A 126 -1.01 -17.12 -6.19
CA ILE A 126 -0.97 -18.14 -7.24
C ILE A 126 -2.23 -18.98 -7.04
N ARG A 127 -3.15 -18.91 -7.98
CA ARG A 127 -4.23 -19.90 -8.10
C ARG A 127 -3.66 -21.02 -8.93
N ASP A 128 -3.50 -22.20 -8.34
CA ASP A 128 -3.28 -23.40 -9.12
C ASP A 128 -4.43 -23.50 -10.14
N LYS A 129 -4.08 -23.57 -11.42
CA LYS A 129 -5.04 -23.83 -12.50
C LYS A 129 -5.45 -25.29 -12.50
#